data_AF-A0A9C8I0B3-F1
#
_entry.id   AF-A0A9C8I0B3-F1
#
_cell.length_a   1.000
_cell.length_b   1.000
_cell.length_c   1.000
_cell.angle_alpha   90.00
_cell.angle_beta   90.00
_cell.angle_gamma   90.00
#
_symmetry.space_group_name_H-M   'P 1'
#
loop_
_entity.id
_entity.type
_entity.pdbx_description
1 polymer ?
#
loop_
_entity_poly.entity_id
_entity_poly.type
_entity_poly.pdbx_seq_one_letter_code
_entity_poly.pdbx_strand_id
1 'polypeptide(L)'
;MNDIKLAEIKEELAPGWSMALEGEYLVFRGEMDVWVLDENNINAPMNLETPEERENRIKEFGKKTKPELKYKLGKKWTDSEVKEAEEKNALIYDKIDALPEKHDILHLFNRFASGKGSTVLTGDTPEENERIEKYYNEKVELEKELADIPDMQTENYSITFSEAVGWTYDFSTVFPNKVSEEVWTVWNLVNDKCRVQRHQ
;
A
#
# COMPACT_ATOMS: atom_id res chain seq x y z
N MET A 1 26.09 6.26 4.63
CA MET A 1 25.37 5.37 3.71
C MET A 1 25.97 5.60 2.33
N ASN A 2 26.57 4.58 1.71
CA ASN A 2 27.27 4.71 0.42
C ASN A 2 26.33 4.22 -0.69
N ASP A 3 25.28 4.99 -0.97
CA ASP A 3 24.25 4.68 -1.97
C ASP A 3 23.87 6.00 -2.64
N ILE A 4 23.97 6.05 -3.97
CA ILE A 4 23.93 7.32 -4.72
C ILE A 4 22.51 7.86 -4.71
N LYS A 5 21.53 7.01 -5.02
CA LYS A 5 20.12 7.42 -5.01
C LYS A 5 19.66 7.90 -3.65
N LEU A 6 20.03 7.21 -2.57
CA LEU A 6 19.67 7.67 -1.23
C LEU A 6 20.37 8.97 -0.84
N ALA A 7 21.58 9.22 -1.33
CA ALA A 7 22.26 10.49 -1.14
C ALA A 7 21.55 11.63 -1.89
N GLU A 8 21.18 11.42 -3.15
CA GLU A 8 20.41 12.38 -3.95
C GLU A 8 19.06 12.71 -3.31
N ILE A 9 18.30 11.69 -2.90
CA ILE A 9 17.03 11.89 -2.20
C ILE A 9 17.23 12.77 -0.97
N LYS A 10 18.28 12.52 -0.18
CA LYS A 10 18.58 13.32 1.02
C LYS A 10 18.84 14.79 0.70
N GLU A 11 19.52 15.07 -0.41
CA GLU A 11 19.85 16.43 -0.85
C GLU A 11 18.62 17.18 -1.41
N GLU A 12 17.68 16.46 -2.02
CA GLU A 12 16.45 17.01 -2.61
C GLU A 12 15.28 17.12 -1.62
N LEU A 13 15.46 16.69 -0.36
CA LEU A 13 14.41 16.83 0.65
C LEU A 13 14.04 18.29 0.91
N ALA A 14 12.75 18.54 1.03
CA ALA A 14 12.23 19.85 1.42
C ALA A 14 12.74 20.26 2.83
N PRO A 15 12.91 21.57 3.09
CA PRO A 15 13.29 22.04 4.42
C PRO A 15 12.35 21.52 5.51
N GLY A 16 12.91 21.11 6.65
CA GLY A 16 12.15 20.53 7.77
C GLY A 16 11.85 19.04 7.61
N TRP A 17 12.34 18.38 6.56
CA TRP A 17 12.34 16.93 6.44
C TRP A 17 13.72 16.35 6.69
N SER A 18 13.74 15.17 7.32
CA SER A 18 14.96 14.43 7.63
C SER A 18 14.84 13.00 7.12
N MET A 19 15.98 12.40 6.77
CA MET A 19 16.09 10.99 6.41
C MET A 19 17.10 10.32 7.34
N ALA A 20 16.67 9.23 7.97
CA ALA A 20 17.48 8.45 8.89
C ALA A 20 17.28 6.94 8.69
N LEU A 21 18.27 6.16 9.11
CA LEU A 21 18.12 4.71 9.25
C LEU A 21 17.76 4.37 10.69
N GLU A 22 16.66 3.65 10.87
CA GLU A 22 16.18 3.15 12.15
C GLU A 22 16.03 1.62 12.06
N GLY A 23 17.11 0.91 12.39
CA GLY A 23 17.18 -0.55 12.21
C GLY A 23 17.20 -0.93 10.72
N GLU A 24 16.21 -1.71 10.29
CA GLU A 24 16.01 -2.09 8.88
C GLU A 24 15.16 -1.08 8.09
N TYR A 25 14.75 0.03 8.71
CA TYR A 25 13.89 1.01 8.07
C TYR A 25 14.66 2.26 7.66
N LEU A 26 14.40 2.72 6.44
CA LEU A 26 14.67 4.08 6.00
C LEU A 26 13.45 4.94 6.35
N VAL A 27 13.65 5.91 7.23
CA VAL A 27 12.59 6.74 7.78
C VAL A 27 12.77 8.18 7.30
N PHE A 28 11.74 8.71 6.66
CA PHE A 28 11.62 10.12 6.33
C PHE A 28 10.67 10.77 7.32
N ARG A 29 11.12 11.78 8.06
CA ARG A 29 10.32 12.41 9.13
C ARG A 29 10.34 13.92 8.99
N GLY A 30 9.15 14.51 8.97
CA GLY A 30 8.98 15.97 9.00
C GLY A 30 9.05 16.52 10.43
N GLU A 31 9.50 17.76 10.57
CA GLU A 31 9.68 18.41 11.87
C GLU A 31 8.37 18.96 12.46
N MET A 32 7.43 19.37 11.60
CA MET A 32 6.15 19.97 12.00
C MET A 32 5.22 18.94 12.64
N ASP A 33 4.62 19.30 13.77
CA ASP A 33 3.54 18.49 14.34
C ASP A 33 2.28 18.58 13.48
N VAL A 34 1.62 17.45 13.30
CA VAL A 34 0.33 17.30 12.62
C VAL A 34 -0.69 16.65 13.54
N TRP A 35 -1.95 16.91 13.26
CA TRP A 35 -3.07 16.17 13.81
C TRP A 35 -3.59 15.21 12.74
N VAL A 36 -3.66 13.94 13.09
CA VAL A 36 -4.15 12.87 12.23
C VAL A 36 -5.41 12.29 12.86
N LEU A 37 -6.50 12.29 12.11
CA LEU A 37 -7.75 11.65 12.50
C LEU A 37 -8.01 10.47 11.58
N ASP A 38 -7.99 9.27 12.14
CA ASP A 38 -8.33 8.05 11.41
C ASP A 38 -9.86 7.93 11.32
N GLU A 39 -10.39 7.96 10.10
CA GLU A 39 -11.82 7.96 9.82
C GLU A 39 -12.11 7.38 8.44
N ASN A 40 -13.19 6.60 8.27
CA ASN A 40 -13.56 6.05 6.96
C ASN A 40 -14.35 7.07 6.14
N ASN A 41 -13.72 7.61 5.09
CA ASN A 41 -14.28 8.60 4.17
C ASN A 41 -14.81 8.01 2.86
N ILE A 42 -14.70 6.70 2.61
CA ILE A 42 -15.02 6.06 1.30
C ILE A 42 -16.46 6.30 0.84
N ASN A 43 -17.40 6.45 1.79
CA ASN A 43 -18.79 6.77 1.51
C ASN A 43 -19.31 7.88 2.43
N ALA A 44 -18.43 8.70 2.97
CA ALA A 44 -18.86 9.82 3.78
C ALA A 44 -19.77 10.71 2.91
N PRO A 45 -20.98 11.08 3.38
CA PRO A 45 -21.79 12.05 2.67
C PRO A 45 -20.96 13.29 2.43
N MET A 46 -21.18 13.97 1.29
CA MET A 46 -20.45 15.19 0.94
C MET A 46 -20.41 16.10 2.17
N ASN A 47 -19.22 16.26 2.74
CA ASN A 47 -19.10 16.79 4.08
C ASN A 47 -19.55 18.26 4.05
N LEU A 48 -20.62 18.56 4.81
CA LEU A 48 -21.17 19.92 4.92
C LEU A 48 -20.34 20.79 5.88
N GLU A 49 -19.34 20.20 6.54
CA GLU A 49 -18.41 20.92 7.40
C GLU A 49 -17.68 22.01 6.62
N THR A 50 -17.64 23.19 7.22
CA THR A 50 -16.70 24.24 6.82
C THR A 50 -15.25 23.82 7.12
N PRO A 51 -14.24 24.45 6.48
CA PRO A 51 -12.84 24.17 6.78
C PRO A 51 -12.47 24.31 8.27
N GLU A 52 -13.08 25.27 8.98
CA GLU A 52 -12.83 25.51 10.40
C GLU A 52 -13.44 24.42 11.30
N GLU A 53 -14.66 23.98 11.01
CA GLU A 53 -15.30 22.86 11.71
C GLU A 53 -14.49 21.58 11.55
N ARG A 54 -14.02 21.30 10.32
CA ARG A 54 -13.16 20.17 10.03
C ARG A 54 -11.85 20.24 10.82
N GLU A 55 -11.20 21.40 10.83
CA GLU A 55 -9.96 21.62 11.60
C GLU A 55 -10.15 21.36 13.10
N ASN A 56 -11.21 21.93 13.69
CA ASN A 56 -11.51 21.77 15.11
C ASN A 56 -11.77 20.31 15.46
N ARG A 57 -12.54 19.59 14.62
CA ARG A 57 -12.80 18.17 14.80
C ARG A 57 -11.53 17.32 14.74
N ILE A 58 -10.64 17.57 13.78
CA ILE A 58 -9.36 16.86 13.69
C ILE A 58 -8.49 17.11 14.92
N LYS A 59 -8.48 18.34 15.45
CA LYS A 59 -7.72 18.66 16.68
C LYS A 59 -8.34 18.06 17.94
N GLU A 60 -9.67 17.91 17.98
CA GLU A 60 -10.38 17.37 19.14
C GLU A 60 -10.26 15.85 19.23
N PHE A 61 -10.44 15.14 18.11
CA PHE A 61 -10.48 13.68 18.08
C PHE A 61 -9.23 13.02 17.49
N GLY A 62 -8.41 13.79 16.78
CA GLY A 62 -7.19 13.28 16.17
C GLY A 62 -6.04 13.16 17.17
N LYS A 63 -4.98 12.49 16.73
CA LYS A 63 -3.73 12.34 17.47
C LYS A 63 -2.69 13.30 16.94
N LYS A 64 -2.05 14.05 17.84
CA LYS A 64 -0.88 14.86 17.51
C LYS A 64 0.35 13.95 17.30
N THR A 65 1.02 14.08 16.16
CA THR A 65 2.20 13.28 15.78
C THR A 65 3.09 14.06 14.81
N LYS A 66 4.17 13.45 14.33
CA LYS A 66 4.97 13.94 13.19
C LYS A 66 4.61 13.17 11.92
N PRO A 67 4.62 13.82 10.75
CA PRO A 67 4.46 13.14 9.47
C PRO A 67 5.69 12.26 9.21
N GLU A 68 5.46 11.08 8.66
CA GLU A 68 6.49 10.07 8.47
C GLU A 68 6.22 9.17 7.27
N LEU A 69 7.28 8.78 6.56
CA LEU A 69 7.26 7.67 5.61
C LEU A 69 8.33 6.65 6.03
N LYS A 70 7.93 5.39 6.14
CA LYS A 70 8.83 4.28 6.44
C LYS A 70 8.94 3.35 5.25
N TYR A 71 10.16 3.03 4.88
CA TYR A 71 10.50 2.02 3.89
C TYR A 71 11.38 0.97 4.53
N LYS A 72 11.06 -0.31 4.34
CA LYS A 72 11.92 -1.41 4.77
C LYS A 72 13.04 -1.59 3.73
N LEU A 73 14.29 -1.61 4.19
CA LEU A 73 15.45 -1.90 3.37
C LEU A 73 15.82 -3.37 3.50
N GLY A 74 15.84 -4.05 2.36
CA GLY A 74 16.35 -5.42 2.23
C GLY A 74 17.66 -5.46 1.45
N LYS A 75 18.32 -6.61 1.52
CA LYS A 75 19.39 -6.94 0.55
C LYS A 75 18.83 -6.76 -0.86
N LYS A 76 19.58 -6.09 -1.73
CA LYS A 76 19.20 -5.95 -3.14
C LYS A 76 18.98 -7.31 -3.78
N TRP A 77 17.82 -7.43 -4.41
CA TRP A 77 17.48 -8.55 -5.26
C TRP A 77 18.25 -8.44 -6.57
N THR A 78 18.82 -9.56 -7.00
CA THR A 78 19.40 -9.74 -8.32
C THR A 78 18.30 -9.94 -9.36
N ASP A 79 18.62 -9.70 -10.63
CA ASP A 79 17.69 -9.94 -11.73
C ASP A 79 17.22 -11.40 -11.78
N SER A 80 18.07 -12.36 -11.36
CA SER A 80 17.68 -13.78 -11.26
C SER A 80 16.64 -14.01 -10.17
N GLU A 81 16.85 -13.45 -8.97
CA GLU A 81 15.89 -13.55 -7.85
C GLU A 81 14.54 -12.93 -8.22
N VAL A 82 14.55 -11.79 -8.93
CA VAL A 82 13.32 -11.16 -9.44
C VAL A 82 12.62 -12.08 -10.44
N LYS A 83 13.34 -12.57 -11.45
CA LYS A 83 12.78 -13.41 -12.50
C LYS A 83 12.21 -14.72 -11.95
N GLU A 84 12.92 -15.39 -11.06
CA GLU A 84 12.46 -16.62 -10.41
C GLU A 84 11.17 -16.38 -9.61
N ALA A 85 11.07 -15.25 -8.91
CA ALA A 85 9.86 -14.88 -8.18
C ALA A 85 8.70 -14.53 -9.13
N GLU A 86 8.95 -13.85 -10.24
CA GLU A 86 7.94 -13.55 -11.26
C GLU A 86 7.39 -14.82 -11.92
N GLU A 87 8.26 -15.76 -12.29
CA GLU A 87 7.87 -17.07 -12.83
C GLU A 87 7.06 -17.87 -11.81
N LYS A 88 7.49 -17.88 -10.54
CA LYS A 88 6.74 -18.54 -9.46
C LYS A 88 5.36 -17.90 -9.28
N ASN A 89 5.29 -16.57 -9.21
CA ASN A 89 4.04 -15.85 -9.02
C ASN A 89 3.09 -16.08 -10.20
N ALA A 90 3.58 -16.09 -11.45
CA ALA A 90 2.79 -16.40 -12.63
C ALA A 90 2.12 -17.78 -12.52
N LEU A 91 2.88 -18.81 -12.12
CA LEU A 91 2.33 -20.16 -11.89
C LEU A 91 1.28 -20.21 -10.77
N ILE A 92 1.41 -19.37 -9.74
CA ILE A 92 0.42 -19.27 -8.66
C ILE A 92 -0.85 -18.58 -9.18
N TYR A 93 -0.71 -17.51 -9.97
CA TYR A 93 -1.86 -16.85 -10.59
C TYR A 93 -2.61 -17.78 -11.54
N ASP A 94 -1.92 -18.55 -12.37
CA ASP A 94 -2.55 -19.56 -13.23
C ASP A 94 -3.38 -20.58 -12.42
N LYS A 95 -2.89 -21.00 -11.24
CA LYS A 95 -3.64 -21.88 -10.34
C LYS A 95 -4.87 -21.18 -9.76
N ILE A 96 -4.73 -19.93 -9.31
CA ILE A 96 -5.83 -19.13 -8.75
C ILE A 96 -6.92 -18.93 -9.80
N ASP A 97 -6.54 -18.60 -11.03
CA ASP A 97 -7.47 -18.37 -12.15
C ASP A 97 -8.23 -19.64 -12.55
N ALA A 98 -7.64 -20.82 -12.35
CA ALA A 98 -8.30 -22.11 -12.58
C ALA A 98 -9.23 -22.56 -11.43
N LEU A 99 -9.17 -21.93 -10.25
CA LEU A 99 -9.96 -22.36 -9.09
C LEU A 99 -11.49 -22.29 -9.30
N PRO A 100 -12.07 -21.27 -9.95
CA PRO A 100 -13.53 -21.21 -10.16
C PRO A 100 -14.06 -22.39 -11.00
N GLU A 101 -13.27 -22.85 -11.97
CA GLU A 101 -13.60 -24.04 -12.77
C GLU A 101 -13.41 -25.32 -11.94
N LYS A 102 -12.30 -25.43 -11.21
CA LYS A 102 -11.99 -26.58 -10.34
C LYS A 102 -13.11 -26.87 -9.33
N HIS A 103 -13.68 -25.82 -8.75
CA HIS A 103 -14.74 -25.93 -7.74
C HIS A 103 -16.15 -25.88 -8.33
N ASP A 104 -16.31 -25.77 -9.66
CA ASP A 104 -17.61 -25.64 -10.34
C ASP A 104 -18.48 -24.52 -9.77
N ILE A 105 -17.89 -23.31 -9.69
CA ILE A 105 -18.52 -22.11 -9.11
C ILE A 105 -18.48 -20.91 -10.05
N LEU A 106 -17.95 -21.06 -11.27
CA LEU A 106 -17.86 -19.98 -12.24
C LEU A 106 -19.24 -19.35 -12.54
N HIS A 107 -20.29 -20.17 -12.56
CA HIS A 107 -21.67 -19.73 -12.79
C HIS A 107 -22.29 -18.96 -11.61
N LEU A 108 -21.68 -19.02 -10.42
CA LEU A 108 -22.14 -18.35 -9.19
C LEU A 108 -21.63 -16.90 -9.07
N PHE A 109 -21.00 -16.38 -10.13
CA PHE A 109 -20.53 -14.99 -10.17
C PHE A 109 -21.68 -13.99 -10.03
N ASN A 110 -21.62 -13.20 -8.97
CA ASN A 110 -22.63 -12.18 -8.69
C ASN A 110 -22.15 -10.82 -9.20
N ARG A 111 -22.56 -10.47 -10.42
CA ARG A 111 -22.22 -9.17 -11.04
C ARG A 111 -22.71 -7.97 -10.23
N PHE A 112 -23.81 -8.08 -9.51
CA PHE A 112 -24.40 -6.96 -8.76
C PHE A 112 -23.71 -6.70 -7.44
N ALA A 113 -23.15 -7.75 -6.82
CA ALA A 113 -22.34 -7.64 -5.61
C ALA A 113 -20.84 -7.41 -5.91
N SER A 114 -20.40 -7.74 -7.12
CA SER A 114 -19.01 -7.54 -7.55
C SER A 114 -18.74 -6.08 -7.92
N GLY A 115 -17.55 -5.61 -7.58
CA GLY A 115 -17.08 -4.24 -7.85
C GLY A 115 -15.74 -4.22 -8.57
N LYS A 116 -15.20 -3.03 -8.81
CA LYS A 116 -13.85 -2.90 -9.38
C LYS A 116 -12.83 -3.50 -8.41
N GLY A 117 -12.19 -4.60 -8.82
CA GLY A 117 -11.21 -5.31 -8.01
C GLY A 117 -11.78 -6.26 -6.95
N SER A 118 -13.10 -6.47 -6.91
CA SER A 118 -13.73 -7.44 -6.00
C SER A 118 -14.72 -8.32 -6.75
N THR A 119 -14.43 -9.62 -6.78
CA THR A 119 -15.30 -10.66 -7.35
C THR A 119 -16.03 -11.35 -6.21
N VAL A 120 -17.37 -11.28 -6.23
CA VAL A 120 -18.24 -11.90 -5.24
C VAL A 120 -18.97 -13.08 -5.87
N LEU A 121 -18.89 -14.23 -5.21
CA LEU A 121 -19.64 -15.44 -5.55
C LEU A 121 -20.81 -15.59 -4.57
N THR A 122 -21.97 -16.01 -5.03
CA THR A 122 -23.17 -16.21 -4.19
C THR A 122 -23.81 -17.55 -4.52
N GLY A 123 -23.90 -18.44 -3.52
CA GLY A 123 -24.57 -19.73 -3.65
C GLY A 123 -25.98 -19.68 -3.05
N ASP A 124 -26.93 -20.30 -3.72
CA ASP A 124 -28.33 -20.37 -3.26
C ASP A 124 -28.59 -21.63 -2.41
N THR A 125 -27.67 -22.60 -2.45
CA THR A 125 -27.74 -23.88 -1.73
C THR A 125 -26.60 -24.06 -0.73
N PRO A 126 -26.77 -24.90 0.32
CA PRO A 126 -25.67 -25.26 1.23
C PRO A 126 -24.46 -25.85 0.50
N GLU A 127 -24.68 -26.67 -0.52
CA GLU A 127 -23.62 -27.33 -1.30
C GLU A 127 -22.81 -26.33 -2.13
N GLU A 128 -23.47 -25.34 -2.74
CA GLU A 128 -22.78 -24.25 -3.44
C GLU A 128 -21.96 -23.39 -2.48
N ASN A 129 -22.51 -23.05 -1.32
CA ASN A 129 -21.81 -22.27 -0.31
C ASN A 129 -20.57 -23.01 0.23
N GLU A 130 -20.64 -24.33 0.41
CA GLU A 130 -19.47 -25.14 0.77
C GLU A 130 -18.37 -25.11 -0.31
N ARG A 131 -18.74 -25.13 -1.59
CA ARG A 131 -17.79 -25.01 -2.71
C ARG A 131 -17.15 -23.63 -2.78
N ILE A 132 -17.93 -22.57 -2.53
CA ILE A 132 -17.44 -21.19 -2.44
C ILE A 132 -16.44 -21.05 -1.28
N GLU A 133 -16.74 -21.62 -0.12
CA GLU A 133 -15.82 -21.59 1.03
C GLU A 133 -14.51 -22.31 0.73
N LYS A 134 -14.56 -23.51 0.13
CA LYS A 134 -13.37 -24.24 -0.32
C LYS A 134 -12.53 -23.44 -1.31
N TYR A 135 -13.18 -22.75 -2.25
CA TYR A 135 -12.50 -21.84 -3.18
C TYR A 135 -11.76 -20.71 -2.47
N TYR A 136 -12.42 -19.98 -1.56
CA TYR A 136 -11.78 -18.87 -0.87
C TYR A 136 -10.64 -19.34 0.04
N ASN A 137 -10.81 -20.47 0.73
CA ASN A 137 -9.75 -21.06 1.54
C ASN A 137 -8.53 -21.44 0.69
N GLU A 138 -8.73 -22.15 -0.42
CA GLU A 138 -7.62 -22.53 -1.31
C GLU A 138 -6.95 -21.32 -1.96
N LYS A 139 -7.74 -20.32 -2.37
CA LYS A 139 -7.22 -19.06 -2.91
C LYS A 139 -6.33 -18.35 -1.89
N VAL A 140 -6.76 -18.23 -0.64
CA VAL A 140 -5.98 -17.61 0.43
C VAL A 140 -4.68 -18.37 0.70
N GLU A 141 -4.69 -19.71 0.64
CA GLU A 141 -3.45 -20.50 0.78
C GLU A 141 -2.48 -20.27 -0.39
N LEU A 142 -2.97 -20.20 -1.63
CA LEU A 142 -2.15 -19.89 -2.80
C LEU A 142 -1.58 -18.46 -2.73
N GLU A 143 -2.39 -17.49 -2.33
CA GLU A 143 -1.95 -16.09 -2.19
C GLU A 143 -0.83 -15.92 -1.15
N LYS A 144 -0.80 -16.76 -0.10
CA LYS A 144 0.31 -16.77 0.87
C LYS A 144 1.64 -17.26 0.28
N GLU A 145 1.61 -17.98 -0.83
CA GLU A 145 2.82 -18.46 -1.51
C GLU A 145 3.45 -17.41 -2.44
N LEU A 146 2.73 -16.32 -2.74
CA LEU A 146 3.23 -15.26 -3.60
C LEU A 146 4.45 -14.59 -2.97
N ALA A 147 5.50 -14.43 -3.77
CA ALA A 147 6.66 -13.65 -3.39
C ALA A 147 6.31 -12.15 -3.48
N ASP A 148 6.60 -11.40 -2.43
CA ASP A 148 6.52 -9.94 -2.44
C ASP A 148 7.77 -9.38 -3.12
N ILE A 149 7.65 -9.06 -4.41
CA ILE A 149 8.78 -8.63 -5.25
C ILE A 149 8.94 -7.11 -5.11
N PRO A 150 10.06 -6.62 -4.56
CA PRO A 150 10.26 -5.19 -4.31
C PRO A 150 10.06 -4.34 -5.57
N ASP A 151 9.21 -3.32 -5.45
CA ASP A 151 8.87 -2.38 -6.54
C ASP A 151 9.88 -1.23 -6.67
N MET A 152 10.72 -1.04 -5.65
CA MET A 152 11.77 -0.03 -5.60
C MET A 152 13.14 -0.65 -5.32
N GLN A 153 14.17 -0.12 -5.96
CA GLN A 153 15.56 -0.52 -5.77
C GLN A 153 16.54 0.64 -5.89
N THR A 154 17.63 0.55 -5.12
CA THR A 154 18.80 1.40 -5.25
C THR A 154 20.03 0.61 -5.72
N GLU A 155 21.22 1.20 -5.67
CA GLU A 155 22.45 0.49 -6.00
C GLU A 155 22.65 -0.71 -5.07
N ASN A 156 22.31 -0.57 -3.79
CA ASN A 156 22.62 -1.56 -2.75
C ASN A 156 21.40 -2.21 -2.09
N TYR A 157 20.20 -1.67 -2.25
CA TYR A 157 19.03 -2.10 -1.51
C TYR A 157 17.83 -2.42 -2.41
N SER A 158 17.06 -3.42 -1.99
CA SER A 158 15.64 -3.52 -2.36
C SER A 158 14.81 -2.79 -1.32
N ILE A 159 13.81 -2.05 -1.76
CA ILE A 159 13.03 -1.15 -0.92
C ILE A 159 11.56 -1.56 -1.00
N THR A 160 10.90 -1.71 0.14
CA THR A 160 9.47 -1.96 0.24
C THR A 160 8.83 -0.86 1.07
N PHE A 161 7.78 -0.23 0.56
CA PHE A 161 6.99 0.74 1.34
C PHE A 161 6.31 0.03 2.52
N SER A 162 6.42 0.60 3.72
CA SER A 162 5.89 -0.02 4.94
C SER A 162 4.75 0.79 5.56
N GLU A 163 4.92 2.11 5.70
CA GLU A 163 3.97 2.94 6.45
C GLU A 163 4.06 4.40 6.00
N ALA A 164 2.93 5.10 6.02
CA ALA A 164 2.85 6.55 5.94
C ALA A 164 1.98 7.11 7.08
N VAL A 165 2.42 8.21 7.68
CA VAL A 165 1.71 8.99 8.69
C VAL A 165 1.67 10.45 8.24
N GLY A 166 0.54 11.12 8.45
CA GLY A 166 0.37 12.52 8.06
C GLY A 166 -0.03 12.71 6.59
N TRP A 167 -0.54 11.67 5.95
CA TRP A 167 -1.14 11.70 4.61
C TRP A 167 -2.67 11.58 4.70
N THR A 168 -3.42 12.49 4.09
CA THR A 168 -4.87 12.39 3.88
C THR A 168 -5.20 11.35 2.80
N TYR A 169 -6.02 10.36 3.14
CA TYR A 169 -6.55 9.34 2.23
C TYR A 169 -7.93 8.87 2.69
N ASP A 170 -8.46 7.84 2.04
CA ASP A 170 -9.80 7.30 2.29
C ASP A 170 -10.08 6.89 3.74
N PHE A 171 -9.05 6.62 4.55
CA PHE A 171 -9.21 6.27 5.96
C PHE A 171 -8.54 7.24 6.94
N SER A 172 -8.08 8.40 6.48
CA SER A 172 -7.42 9.37 7.36
C SER A 172 -7.51 10.79 6.85
N THR A 173 -7.72 11.73 7.76
CA THR A 173 -7.69 13.18 7.49
C THR A 173 -6.61 13.86 8.33
N VAL A 174 -5.88 14.81 7.71
CA VAL A 174 -4.74 15.48 8.34
C VAL A 174 -4.92 16.99 8.43
N PHE A 175 -4.50 17.56 9.56
CA PHE A 175 -4.37 19.00 9.74
C PHE A 175 -2.96 19.40 10.25
N PRO A 176 -2.31 20.44 9.66
CA PRO A 176 -2.75 21.19 8.49
C PRO A 176 -2.58 20.39 7.19
N ASN A 177 -3.52 20.53 6.24
CA ASN A 177 -3.55 19.72 5.01
C ASN A 177 -2.28 19.85 4.16
N LYS A 178 -1.59 21.00 4.21
CA LYS A 178 -0.31 21.22 3.51
C LYS A 178 0.73 20.14 3.84
N VAL A 179 0.70 19.56 5.05
CA VAL A 179 1.66 18.51 5.43
C VAL A 179 1.39 17.21 4.67
N SER A 180 0.12 16.93 4.33
CA SER A 180 -0.20 15.80 3.46
C SER A 180 0.39 15.97 2.06
N GLU A 181 0.45 17.20 1.54
CA GLU A 181 1.06 17.50 0.25
C GLU A 181 2.59 17.34 0.31
N GLU A 182 3.21 17.72 1.43
CA GLU A 182 4.64 17.48 1.68
C GLU A 182 4.96 15.99 1.75
N VAL A 183 4.16 15.20 2.49
CA VAL A 183 4.30 13.73 2.55
C VAL A 183 4.21 13.12 1.15
N TRP A 184 3.21 13.53 0.36
CA TRP A 184 3.06 13.09 -1.02
C TRP A 184 4.27 13.46 -1.89
N THR A 185 4.83 14.64 -1.69
CA THR A 185 6.04 15.10 -2.41
C THR A 185 7.25 14.24 -2.08
N VAL A 186 7.48 13.91 -0.81
CA VAL A 186 8.58 13.02 -0.40
C VAL A 186 8.34 11.60 -0.93
N TRP A 187 7.11 11.10 -0.91
CA TRP A 187 6.76 9.80 -1.46
C TRP A 187 7.03 9.72 -2.98
N ASN A 188 6.67 10.76 -3.74
CA ASN A 188 6.98 10.83 -5.16
C ASN A 188 8.48 10.91 -5.42
N LEU A 189 9.22 11.69 -4.64
CA LEU A 189 10.68 11.77 -4.76
C LEU A 189 11.33 10.39 -4.62
N VAL A 190 10.92 9.60 -3.62
CA VAL A 190 11.43 8.24 -3.42
C VAL A 190 11.04 7.35 -4.60
N ASN A 191 9.77 7.39 -5.04
CA ASN A 191 9.30 6.59 -6.16
C ASN A 191 10.02 6.94 -7.47
N ASP A 192 10.14 8.21 -7.82
CA ASP A 192 10.74 8.64 -9.09
C ASP A 192 12.21 8.21 -9.19
N LYS A 193 12.93 8.19 -8.06
CA LYS A 193 14.35 7.80 -8.01
C LYS A 193 14.54 6.30 -7.89
N CYS A 194 13.67 5.59 -7.17
CA CYS A 194 13.88 4.19 -6.79
C CYS A 194 13.01 3.19 -7.54
N ARG A 195 11.87 3.60 -8.11
CA ARG A 195 10.93 2.67 -8.74
C ARG A 195 11.54 1.95 -9.93
N VAL A 196 11.38 0.64 -9.96
CA VAL A 196 11.84 -0.18 -11.08
C VAL A 196 10.82 -0.11 -12.20
N GLN A 197 11.23 0.33 -13.39
CA GLN A 197 10.40 0.21 -14.58
C GLN A 197 10.40 -1.25 -15.03
N ARG A 198 9.31 -1.96 -14.76
CA ARG A 198 9.09 -3.29 -15.32
C ARG A 198 8.31 -3.13 -16.62
N HIS A 199 8.90 -3.56 -17.73
CA HIS A 199 8.17 -3.68 -18.98
C HIS A 199 7.21 -4.87 -18.85
N GLN A 200 5.91 -4.56 -18.79
CA GLN A 200 4.84 -5.55 -18.99
C GLN A 200 4.69 -5.86 -20.48
#